data_AF-A0A9N9Z6I0-F1
#
_entry.id   AF-A0A9N9Z6I0-F1
#
_cell.length_a   1.000
_cell.length_b   1.000
_cell.length_c   1.000
_cell.angle_alpha   90.00
_cell.angle_beta   90.00
_cell.angle_gamma   90.00
#
_symmetry.space_group_name_H-M   'P 1'
#
loop_
_entity.id
_entity.type
_entity.pdbx_description
1 polymer ?
#
loop_
_entity_poly.entity_id
_entity_poly.type
_entity_poly.pdbx_seq_one_letter_code
_entity_poly.pdbx_strand_id
1 'polypeptide(L)'
;MWVLQELATAGHWKGRNKPCIVQCGTHMTSFHNLQIVLEQVRAILVRGLKQEADSGAYLEPFKSFTEQGSTEPPGLVMTELLTRLHREELDILKLLYLTSRLKATDPRDKLYALLGLIPSAQALRPDYRRSTSATLINHVQNWVEREGTLDVIFSNRLDPCASGLPGWTPEIRAEQQAYSEWERMGVDTRFRAGYGKGADVEIFQPYQNNGETPPMMRARGIVIGELESIIGPSKSDESAPQPSTKINAGNDAGQRFIDTIFTPLQEFAARINDGTPEYETFWRTLTLNVDDRWPPGLAPDSFRVGSLLAFSKRGQSPSKKDVWFHKIKSWFNKKELNMLDYSNSSPSRGPSIDARVRFMRHMSNCIHNRTFFTTTSRKFMGLGPYGAQRGDLVVVLYGSKRCVVLRPRGAEGGGYVVIGTAYVHGVMGGELMRRDKVDETVFNLY
;
A
#
# COMPACT_ATOMS: atom_id res chain seq x y z
N MET A 1 -11.22 -19.00 -16.95
CA MET A 1 -10.50 -17.71 -16.83
C MET A 1 -10.30 -17.11 -18.22
N TRP A 2 -11.38 -16.88 -18.97
CA TRP A 2 -11.37 -16.30 -20.32
C TRP A 2 -12.42 -15.17 -20.41
N VAL A 3 -13.59 -15.42 -19.81
CA VAL A 3 -14.72 -14.48 -19.71
C VAL A 3 -14.34 -13.10 -19.16
N LEU A 4 -13.53 -13.00 -18.10
CA LEU A 4 -13.19 -11.70 -17.47
C LEU A 4 -12.28 -10.83 -18.34
N GLN A 5 -11.50 -11.40 -19.25
CA GLN A 5 -10.57 -10.67 -20.12
C GLN A 5 -11.33 -9.96 -21.25
N GLU A 6 -12.40 -10.58 -21.78
CA GLU A 6 -13.28 -10.00 -22.81
C GLU A 6 -14.19 -8.88 -22.27
N LEU A 7 -14.56 -8.94 -20.99
CA LEU A 7 -15.31 -7.89 -20.30
C LEU A 7 -14.54 -6.57 -20.17
N ALA A 8 -13.21 -6.62 -20.01
CA ALA A 8 -12.35 -5.43 -19.91
C ALA A 8 -12.37 -4.58 -21.19
N THR A 9 -12.56 -5.23 -22.35
CA THR A 9 -12.43 -4.61 -23.67
C THR A 9 -13.74 -4.03 -24.23
N ALA A 10 -14.88 -4.24 -23.58
CA ALA A 10 -16.20 -3.88 -24.11
C ALA A 10 -16.62 -2.40 -23.93
N GLY A 11 -15.77 -1.55 -23.34
CA GLY A 11 -15.86 -0.09 -23.39
C GLY A 11 -16.98 0.60 -22.60
N HIS A 12 -18.21 0.08 -22.53
CA HIS A 12 -19.32 0.77 -21.86
C HIS A 12 -20.38 -0.17 -21.25
N TRP A 13 -20.45 -0.23 -19.92
CA TRP A 13 -21.50 -0.98 -19.17
C TRP A 13 -22.28 -0.14 -18.15
N LYS A 14 -22.14 1.20 -18.17
CA LYS A 14 -22.87 2.09 -17.25
C LYS A 14 -24.32 2.27 -17.71
N GLY A 15 -25.25 1.92 -16.83
CA GLY A 15 -26.69 2.14 -16.97
C GLY A 15 -27.47 0.83 -17.12
N ARG A 16 -28.71 0.80 -16.58
CA ARG A 16 -29.65 -0.34 -16.75
C ARG A 16 -29.88 -0.70 -18.23
N ASN A 17 -29.57 0.21 -19.15
CA ASN A 17 -29.91 0.11 -20.56
C ASN A 17 -28.83 -0.56 -21.43
N LYS A 18 -27.64 -0.89 -20.91
CA LYS A 18 -26.62 -1.71 -21.60
C LYS A 18 -25.89 -2.64 -20.61
N PRO A 19 -26.56 -3.67 -20.08
CA PRO A 19 -25.97 -4.58 -19.10
C PRO A 19 -24.90 -5.43 -19.79
N CYS A 20 -23.65 -5.36 -19.32
CA CYS A 20 -22.67 -6.36 -19.71
C CYS A 20 -23.05 -7.69 -19.07
N ILE A 21 -23.10 -8.76 -19.87
CA ILE A 21 -23.50 -10.08 -19.41
C ILE A 21 -22.25 -10.94 -19.22
N VAL A 22 -22.12 -11.52 -18.05
CA VAL A 22 -21.10 -12.51 -17.70
C VAL A 22 -21.73 -13.89 -17.88
N GLN A 23 -21.13 -14.73 -18.73
CA GLN A 23 -21.54 -16.11 -18.93
C GLN A 23 -20.50 -17.07 -18.36
N CYS A 24 -20.94 -18.09 -17.62
CA CYS A 24 -20.11 -19.18 -17.14
C CYS A 24 -20.84 -20.51 -17.37
N GLY A 25 -20.40 -21.29 -18.36
CA GLY A 25 -21.12 -22.47 -18.82
C GLY A 25 -22.51 -22.11 -19.37
N THR A 26 -23.56 -22.71 -18.79
CA THR A 26 -24.97 -22.44 -19.13
C THR A 26 -25.57 -21.27 -18.35
N HIS A 27 -24.84 -20.69 -17.40
CA HIS A 27 -25.34 -19.62 -16.55
C HIS A 27 -24.93 -18.25 -17.09
N MET A 28 -25.86 -17.30 -17.06
CA MET A 28 -25.64 -15.91 -17.47
C MET A 28 -26.13 -14.98 -16.37
N THR A 29 -25.37 -13.92 -16.09
CA THR A 29 -25.77 -12.88 -15.13
C THR A 29 -25.27 -11.52 -15.61
N SER A 30 -25.85 -10.43 -15.13
CA SER A 30 -25.27 -9.11 -15.42
C SER A 30 -24.00 -8.91 -14.60
N PHE A 31 -23.02 -8.19 -15.16
CA PHE A 31 -21.82 -7.81 -14.43
C PHE A 31 -22.17 -6.97 -13.19
N HIS A 32 -23.22 -6.16 -13.26
CA HIS A 32 -23.71 -5.41 -12.10
C HIS A 32 -24.12 -6.35 -10.95
N ASN A 33 -24.85 -7.43 -11.25
CA ASN A 33 -25.21 -8.43 -10.24
C ASN A 33 -23.98 -9.15 -9.71
N LEU A 34 -23.02 -9.50 -10.58
CA LEU A 34 -21.76 -10.10 -10.17
C LEU A 34 -20.98 -9.15 -9.24
N GLN A 35 -20.93 -7.85 -9.55
CA GLN A 35 -20.27 -6.84 -8.72
C GLN A 35 -20.93 -6.73 -7.35
N ILE A 36 -22.26 -6.69 -7.27
CA ILE A 36 -22.98 -6.68 -5.99
C ILE A 36 -22.62 -7.94 -5.19
N VAL A 37 -22.69 -9.12 -5.80
CA VAL A 37 -22.36 -10.38 -5.14
C VAL A 37 -20.91 -10.38 -4.66
N LEU A 38 -19.97 -9.93 -5.47
CA LEU A 38 -18.56 -9.92 -5.12
C LEU A 38 -18.21 -8.86 -4.08
N GLU A 39 -18.88 -7.72 -4.05
CA GLU A 39 -18.77 -6.77 -2.92
C GLU A 39 -19.32 -7.39 -1.63
N GLN A 40 -20.42 -8.15 -1.72
CA GLN A 40 -20.93 -8.91 -0.57
C GLN A 40 -19.96 -10.03 -0.17
N VAL A 41 -19.32 -10.73 -1.10
CA VAL A 41 -18.30 -11.76 -0.83
C VAL A 41 -17.04 -11.14 -0.25
N ARG A 42 -16.57 -10.01 -0.77
CA ARG A 42 -15.44 -9.25 -0.23
C ARG A 42 -15.74 -8.87 1.20
N ALA A 43 -16.94 -8.33 1.44
CA ALA A 43 -17.40 -8.07 2.78
C ALA A 43 -17.38 -9.37 3.59
N ILE A 44 -17.99 -10.46 3.15
CA ILE A 44 -18.01 -11.75 3.87
C ILE A 44 -16.60 -12.27 4.17
N LEU A 45 -15.63 -12.23 3.25
CA LEU A 45 -14.27 -12.71 3.47
C LEU A 45 -13.49 -11.85 4.45
N VAL A 46 -13.64 -10.53 4.33
CA VAL A 46 -13.10 -9.57 5.30
C VAL A 46 -13.76 -9.74 6.68
N ARG A 47 -15.03 -10.20 6.72
CA ARG A 47 -15.81 -10.53 7.93
C ARG A 47 -15.63 -11.96 8.45
N GLY A 48 -15.14 -12.88 7.62
CA GLY A 48 -15.36 -14.32 7.73
C GLY A 48 -14.21 -15.11 8.35
N LEU A 49 -13.11 -14.45 8.71
CA LEU A 49 -12.01 -15.11 9.43
C LEU A 49 -12.33 -15.39 10.91
N LYS A 50 -13.61 -15.41 11.33
CA LYS A 50 -13.94 -15.59 12.76
C LYS A 50 -15.28 -16.23 13.15
N GLN A 51 -16.15 -16.62 12.23
CA GLN A 51 -17.35 -17.39 12.57
C GLN A 51 -17.46 -18.59 11.63
N GLU A 52 -17.56 -19.78 12.23
CA GLU A 52 -17.76 -21.09 11.58
C GLU A 52 -16.50 -21.84 11.13
N ALA A 53 -15.62 -22.13 12.10
CA ALA A 53 -14.83 -23.36 12.07
C ALA A 53 -15.67 -24.63 12.38
N ASP A 54 -16.94 -24.49 12.78
CA ASP A 54 -17.76 -25.62 13.27
C ASP A 54 -18.99 -26.01 12.43
N SER A 55 -19.36 -25.30 11.36
CA SER A 55 -20.54 -25.70 10.53
C SER A 55 -20.30 -25.77 9.02
N GLY A 56 -19.18 -25.24 8.49
CA GLY A 56 -18.65 -25.51 7.14
C GLY A 56 -19.50 -25.13 5.92
N ALA A 57 -20.82 -24.94 6.05
CA ALA A 57 -21.76 -24.97 4.93
C ALA A 57 -21.77 -23.70 4.06
N TYR A 58 -21.51 -22.51 4.63
CA TYR A 58 -21.51 -21.25 3.87
C TYR A 58 -20.15 -20.90 3.26
N LEU A 59 -19.09 -21.58 3.70
CA LEU A 59 -17.73 -21.39 3.21
C LEU A 59 -17.32 -22.44 2.17
N GLU A 60 -18.01 -23.59 2.06
CA GLU A 60 -17.70 -24.66 1.10
C GLU A 60 -17.39 -24.15 -0.33
N PRO A 61 -18.24 -23.30 -0.98
CA PRO A 61 -17.94 -22.79 -2.31
C PRO A 61 -16.69 -21.89 -2.34
N PHE A 62 -16.38 -21.26 -1.22
CA PHE A 62 -15.31 -20.27 -1.09
C PHE A 62 -14.01 -20.80 -0.46
N LYS A 63 -14.02 -21.99 0.14
CA LYS A 63 -12.83 -22.69 0.65
C LYS A 63 -11.82 -22.89 -0.47
N SER A 64 -12.28 -23.22 -1.67
CA SER A 64 -11.42 -23.31 -2.86
C SER A 64 -10.66 -21.99 -3.17
N PHE A 65 -11.22 -20.83 -2.81
CA PHE A 65 -10.57 -19.53 -2.97
C PHE A 65 -9.59 -19.19 -1.84
N THR A 66 -9.76 -19.75 -0.64
CA THR A 66 -8.92 -19.47 0.54
C THR A 66 -7.84 -20.53 0.78
N GLU A 67 -8.04 -21.78 0.32
CA GLU A 67 -7.08 -22.89 0.41
C GLU A 67 -5.80 -22.66 -0.41
N GLN A 68 -5.84 -21.79 -1.42
CA GLN A 68 -4.67 -21.46 -2.25
C GLN A 68 -3.74 -20.39 -1.65
N GLY A 69 -4.01 -19.99 -0.40
CA GLY A 69 -3.22 -19.02 0.34
C GLY A 69 -3.35 -17.57 -0.15
N SER A 70 -4.32 -17.25 -1.01
CA SER A 70 -4.53 -15.86 -1.43
C SER A 70 -5.36 -15.10 -0.37
N THR A 71 -4.90 -13.92 0.05
CA THR A 71 -5.63 -13.05 0.99
C THR A 71 -6.88 -12.43 0.37
N GLU A 72 -7.00 -12.42 -0.96
CA GLU A 72 -8.22 -12.12 -1.72
C GLU A 72 -8.36 -13.11 -2.91
N PRO A 73 -9.56 -13.68 -3.15
CA PRO A 73 -9.84 -14.50 -4.33
C PRO A 73 -9.52 -13.77 -5.64
N PRO A 74 -8.96 -14.45 -6.65
CA PRO A 74 -8.71 -13.85 -7.97
C PRO A 74 -9.95 -13.18 -8.60
N GLY A 75 -11.16 -13.71 -8.35
CA GLY A 75 -12.40 -13.10 -8.83
C GLY A 75 -12.68 -11.70 -8.25
N LEU A 76 -12.30 -11.43 -7.00
CA LEU A 76 -12.41 -10.09 -6.40
C LEU A 76 -11.41 -9.13 -7.02
N VAL A 77 -10.17 -9.57 -7.17
CA VAL A 77 -9.10 -8.79 -7.81
C VAL A 77 -9.52 -8.38 -9.23
N MET A 78 -10.02 -9.33 -10.02
CA MET A 78 -10.49 -9.06 -11.38
C MET A 78 -11.69 -8.11 -11.40
N THR A 79 -12.62 -8.22 -10.46
CA THR A 79 -13.81 -7.34 -10.44
C THR A 79 -13.46 -5.91 -10.04
N GLU A 80 -12.56 -5.73 -9.07
CA GLU A 80 -11.99 -4.42 -8.74
C GLU A 80 -11.28 -3.83 -9.97
N LEU A 81 -10.41 -4.62 -10.61
CA LEU A 81 -9.67 -4.21 -11.81
C LEU A 81 -10.61 -3.72 -12.92
N LEU A 82 -11.62 -4.51 -13.28
CA LEU A 82 -12.57 -4.14 -14.32
C LEU A 82 -13.42 -2.93 -13.93
N THR A 83 -13.83 -2.84 -12.66
CA THR A 83 -14.56 -1.68 -12.13
C THR A 83 -13.74 -0.40 -12.25
N ARG A 84 -12.43 -0.48 -12.00
CA ARG A 84 -11.48 0.64 -12.09
C ARG A 84 -11.22 1.05 -13.53
N LEU A 85 -10.90 0.10 -14.41
CA LEU A 85 -10.67 0.33 -15.84
C LEU A 85 -11.85 1.06 -16.51
N HIS A 86 -13.07 0.89 -15.99
CA HIS A 86 -14.24 1.59 -16.49
C HIS A 86 -14.44 3.01 -15.90
N ARG A 87 -13.84 3.31 -14.74
CA ARG A 87 -14.02 4.59 -14.04
C ARG A 87 -12.89 5.57 -14.32
N GLU A 88 -11.68 5.07 -14.53
CA GLU A 88 -10.45 5.84 -14.65
C GLU A 88 -9.50 5.17 -15.64
N GLU A 89 -8.69 5.98 -16.32
CA GLU A 89 -7.54 5.47 -17.06
C GLU A 89 -6.49 5.01 -16.05
N LEU A 90 -6.04 3.76 -16.18
CA LEU A 90 -5.05 3.17 -15.29
C LEU A 90 -3.69 3.14 -15.97
N ASP A 91 -2.66 3.60 -15.25
CA ASP A 91 -1.28 3.40 -15.64
C ASP A 91 -0.78 1.98 -15.30
N ILE A 92 0.39 1.62 -15.83
CA ILE A 92 0.99 0.28 -15.61
C ILE A 92 1.24 -0.01 -14.14
N LEU A 93 1.57 1.01 -13.33
CA LEU A 93 1.94 0.84 -11.93
C LEU A 93 0.72 0.51 -11.09
N LYS A 94 -0.40 1.19 -11.37
CA LYS A 94 -1.68 0.91 -10.75
C LYS A 94 -2.20 -0.46 -11.14
N LEU A 95 -2.01 -0.87 -12.40
CA LEU A 95 -2.37 -2.21 -12.87
C LEU A 95 -1.51 -3.30 -12.21
N LEU A 96 -0.19 -3.13 -12.15
CA LEU A 96 0.74 -4.03 -11.45
C LEU A 96 0.38 -4.15 -9.97
N TYR A 97 -0.03 -3.05 -9.34
CA TYR A 97 -0.50 -3.05 -7.97
C TYR A 97 -1.83 -3.80 -7.81
N LEU A 98 -2.84 -3.50 -8.62
CA LEU A 98 -4.16 -4.15 -8.52
C LEU A 98 -4.06 -5.64 -8.78
N THR A 99 -3.18 -6.06 -9.69
CA THR A 99 -2.98 -7.46 -10.08
C THR A 99 -1.86 -8.15 -9.32
N SER A 100 -1.22 -7.45 -8.36
CA SER A 100 -0.08 -7.94 -7.57
C SER A 100 -0.27 -9.34 -6.99
N ARG A 101 -1.48 -9.62 -6.49
CA ARG A 101 -1.84 -10.88 -5.83
C ARG A 101 -2.12 -12.03 -6.80
N LEU A 102 -2.24 -11.75 -8.09
CA LEU A 102 -2.37 -12.79 -9.11
C LEU A 102 -1.02 -13.50 -9.29
N LYS A 103 -1.06 -14.82 -9.37
CA LYS A 103 0.12 -15.65 -9.63
C LYS A 103 0.39 -15.70 -11.13
N ALA A 104 1.65 -15.79 -11.49
CA ALA A 104 2.09 -16.04 -12.87
C ALA A 104 3.22 -17.08 -12.83
N THR A 105 3.20 -18.02 -13.78
CA THR A 105 4.26 -19.03 -13.91
C THR A 105 5.57 -18.38 -14.30
N ASP A 106 5.53 -17.47 -15.28
CA ASP A 106 6.63 -16.59 -15.61
C ASP A 106 6.40 -15.22 -14.97
N PRO A 107 7.34 -14.69 -14.16
CA PRO A 107 7.15 -13.38 -13.53
C PRO A 107 6.97 -12.25 -14.56
N ARG A 108 7.54 -12.37 -15.78
CA ARG A 108 7.43 -11.35 -16.84
C ARG A 108 6.00 -11.19 -17.34
N ASP A 109 5.16 -12.24 -17.23
CA ASP A 109 3.75 -12.18 -17.63
C ASP A 109 2.96 -11.17 -16.80
N LYS A 110 3.39 -10.86 -15.56
CA LYS A 110 2.78 -9.79 -14.77
C LYS A 110 2.91 -8.42 -15.42
N LEU A 111 3.98 -8.19 -16.18
CA LEU A 111 4.16 -6.95 -16.93
C LEU A 111 3.47 -7.08 -18.30
N TYR A 112 3.78 -8.14 -19.05
CA TYR A 112 3.36 -8.28 -20.44
C TYR A 112 1.86 -8.48 -20.61
N ALA A 113 1.18 -9.18 -19.69
CA ALA A 113 -0.27 -9.38 -19.76
C ALA A 113 -1.06 -8.06 -19.58
N LEU A 114 -0.46 -7.05 -18.95
CA LEU A 114 -1.09 -5.76 -18.68
C LEU A 114 -0.87 -4.74 -19.80
N LEU A 115 0.12 -4.94 -20.68
CA LEU A 115 0.42 -4.00 -21.77
C LEU A 115 -0.78 -3.81 -22.71
N GLY A 116 -1.57 -4.87 -22.93
CA GLY A 116 -2.79 -4.80 -23.74
C GLY A 116 -3.92 -3.98 -23.11
N LEU A 117 -3.86 -3.69 -21.81
CA LEU A 117 -4.84 -2.88 -21.09
C LEU A 117 -4.50 -1.39 -21.06
N ILE A 118 -3.31 -1.01 -21.57
CA ILE A 118 -2.80 0.35 -21.52
C ILE A 118 -2.65 0.85 -22.96
N PRO A 119 -3.54 1.75 -23.42
CA PRO A 119 -3.50 2.26 -24.79
C PRO A 119 -2.14 2.86 -25.18
N SER A 120 -1.45 3.52 -24.25
CA SER A 120 -0.12 4.13 -24.45
C SER A 120 1.04 3.13 -24.42
N ALA A 121 0.84 1.90 -23.95
CA ALA A 121 1.91 0.91 -23.78
C ALA A 121 2.17 0.05 -25.03
N GLN A 122 1.49 0.31 -26.16
CA GLN A 122 1.69 -0.40 -27.43
C GLN A 122 3.15 -0.37 -27.93
N ALA A 123 4.00 0.51 -27.40
CA ALA A 123 5.41 0.57 -27.73
C ALA A 123 6.27 -0.55 -27.08
N LEU A 124 5.83 -1.15 -25.97
CA LEU A 124 6.54 -2.25 -25.32
C LEU A 124 6.08 -3.57 -25.95
N ARG A 125 6.97 -4.26 -26.67
CA ARG A 125 6.71 -5.60 -27.21
C ARG A 125 7.24 -6.66 -26.24
N PRO A 126 6.43 -7.69 -25.88
CA PRO A 126 6.92 -8.81 -25.09
C PRO A 126 8.14 -9.47 -25.73
N ASP A 127 9.25 -9.55 -25.01
CA ASP A 127 10.47 -10.24 -25.44
C ASP A 127 10.91 -11.25 -24.37
N TYR A 128 10.58 -12.53 -24.60
CA TYR A 128 10.90 -13.62 -23.69
C TYR A 128 12.35 -14.12 -23.81
N ARG A 129 13.15 -13.56 -24.73
CA ARG A 129 14.59 -13.88 -24.84
C ARG A 129 15.42 -13.18 -23.77
N ARG A 130 14.88 -12.11 -23.15
CA ARG A 130 15.53 -11.36 -22.09
C ARG A 130 15.24 -11.97 -20.73
N SER A 131 16.21 -11.91 -19.81
CA SER A 131 15.95 -12.25 -18.41
C SER A 131 14.92 -11.29 -17.79
N THR A 132 14.30 -11.70 -16.68
CA THR A 132 13.37 -10.86 -15.91
C THR A 132 14.02 -9.55 -15.48
N SER A 133 15.27 -9.60 -15.01
CA SER A 133 16.05 -8.42 -14.64
C SER A 133 16.22 -7.46 -15.82
N ALA A 134 16.71 -7.96 -16.96
CA ALA A 134 16.91 -7.13 -18.14
C ALA A 134 15.61 -6.53 -18.69
N THR A 135 14.48 -7.24 -18.53
CA THR A 135 13.15 -6.76 -18.91
C THR A 135 12.71 -5.59 -18.02
N LEU A 136 12.88 -5.72 -16.70
CA LEU A 136 12.51 -4.69 -15.73
C LEU A 136 13.40 -3.45 -15.83
N ILE A 137 14.69 -3.62 -16.05
CA ILE A 137 15.64 -2.52 -16.28
C ILE A 137 15.23 -1.72 -17.52
N ASN A 138 14.96 -2.41 -18.64
CA ASN A 138 14.51 -1.76 -19.87
C ASN A 138 13.17 -1.04 -19.67
N HIS A 139 12.24 -1.62 -18.89
CA HIS A 139 10.98 -0.96 -18.58
C HIS A 139 11.20 0.36 -17.81
N VAL A 140 12.07 0.35 -16.80
CA VAL A 140 12.42 1.56 -16.03
C VAL A 140 13.08 2.62 -16.92
N GLN A 141 14.01 2.23 -17.78
CA GLN A 141 14.68 3.15 -18.72
C GLN A 141 13.67 3.85 -19.63
N ASN A 142 12.82 3.08 -20.31
CA ASN A 142 11.80 3.64 -21.20
C ASN A 142 10.83 4.55 -20.44
N TRP A 143 10.48 4.21 -19.19
CA TRP A 143 9.60 5.04 -18.37
C TRP A 143 10.24 6.39 -18.05
N VAL A 144 11.49 6.38 -17.57
CA VAL A 144 12.22 7.61 -17.25
C VAL A 144 12.37 8.50 -18.49
N GLU A 145 12.73 7.91 -19.63
CA GLU A 145 12.90 8.63 -20.90
C GLU A 145 11.60 9.26 -21.42
N ARG A 146 10.47 8.58 -21.26
CA ARG A 146 9.17 9.03 -21.78
C ARG A 146 8.43 9.97 -20.83
N GLU A 147 8.38 9.59 -19.55
CA GLU A 147 7.57 10.29 -18.55
C GLU A 147 8.39 11.34 -17.79
N GLY A 148 9.73 11.27 -17.83
CA GLY A 148 10.59 12.16 -17.05
C GLY A 148 10.43 11.98 -15.53
N THR A 149 9.89 10.85 -15.09
CA THR A 149 9.61 10.55 -13.68
C THR A 149 10.34 9.30 -13.22
N LEU A 150 10.67 9.25 -11.92
CA LEU A 150 11.09 8.02 -11.24
C LEU A 150 9.90 7.27 -10.64
N ASP A 151 8.71 7.58 -11.14
CA ASP A 151 7.50 6.98 -10.66
C ASP A 151 7.39 5.48 -11.01
N VAL A 152 8.31 4.91 -11.77
CA VAL A 152 8.33 3.46 -11.99
C VAL A 152 8.94 2.67 -10.83
N ILE A 153 9.74 3.32 -9.98
CA ILE A 153 10.49 2.67 -8.89
C ILE A 153 9.57 2.48 -7.69
N PHE A 154 8.48 1.74 -7.86
CA PHE A 154 7.51 1.49 -6.80
C PHE A 154 7.14 0.03 -6.69
N SER A 155 7.42 -0.48 -5.51
CA SER A 155 6.67 -1.49 -4.78
C SER A 155 7.43 -1.67 -3.47
N ASN A 156 6.75 -1.74 -2.34
CA ASN A 156 7.45 -2.12 -1.13
C ASN A 156 7.86 -3.58 -1.26
N ARG A 157 9.14 -3.86 -1.07
CA ARG A 157 9.64 -5.23 -1.07
C ARG A 157 9.57 -5.78 0.35
N LEU A 158 9.20 -7.04 0.47
CA LEU A 158 9.36 -7.79 1.70
C LEU A 158 10.82 -8.05 1.95
N ASP A 159 11.54 -8.45 0.90
CA ASP A 159 12.98 -8.56 0.93
C ASP A 159 13.63 -7.85 -0.26
N PRO A 160 14.16 -6.63 -0.04
CA PRO A 160 14.90 -5.91 -1.07
C PRO A 160 16.13 -6.67 -1.59
N CYS A 161 16.76 -7.53 -0.79
CA CYS A 161 18.03 -8.19 -1.11
C CYS A 161 17.85 -9.63 -1.64
N ALA A 162 16.77 -10.33 -1.25
CA ALA A 162 16.57 -11.73 -1.64
C ALA A 162 16.14 -11.92 -3.12
N SER A 163 15.86 -10.81 -3.82
CA SER A 163 15.25 -10.87 -5.15
C SER A 163 16.19 -11.28 -6.28
N GLY A 164 17.50 -11.00 -6.15
CA GLY A 164 18.44 -11.02 -7.27
C GLY A 164 18.15 -9.99 -8.37
N LEU A 165 17.16 -9.11 -8.15
CA LEU A 165 16.78 -8.02 -9.05
C LEU A 165 17.36 -6.70 -8.50
N PRO A 166 17.71 -5.73 -9.37
CA PRO A 166 18.09 -4.41 -8.90
C PRO A 166 16.96 -3.80 -8.05
N GLY A 167 17.29 -3.18 -6.92
CA GLY A 167 16.33 -2.63 -5.97
C GLY A 167 15.52 -1.47 -6.55
N TRP A 168 16.11 -0.76 -7.52
CA TRP A 168 15.51 0.34 -8.26
C TRP A 168 14.54 -0.08 -9.38
N THR A 169 14.26 -1.39 -9.57
CA THR A 169 13.17 -1.84 -10.45
C THR A 169 11.86 -2.08 -9.67
N PRO A 170 10.69 -2.14 -10.33
CA PRO A 170 9.49 -2.71 -9.71
C PRO A 170 9.74 -4.16 -9.25
N GLU A 171 9.15 -4.54 -8.12
CA GLU A 171 9.03 -5.96 -7.74
C GLU A 171 7.72 -6.49 -8.29
N ILE A 172 7.77 -7.52 -9.14
CA ILE A 172 6.58 -8.08 -9.81
C ILE A 172 6.16 -9.43 -9.22
N ARG A 173 6.98 -10.05 -8.34
CA ARG A 173 6.64 -11.33 -7.72
C ARG A 173 5.74 -11.13 -6.50
N ALA A 174 4.60 -11.82 -6.48
CA ALA A 174 3.55 -11.57 -5.48
C ALA A 174 4.07 -11.80 -4.06
N GLU A 175 4.84 -12.86 -3.91
CA GLU A 175 5.44 -13.34 -2.67
C GLU A 175 6.55 -12.45 -2.13
N GLN A 176 6.98 -11.43 -2.87
CA GLN A 176 8.01 -10.47 -2.47
C GLN A 176 7.47 -9.05 -2.27
N GLN A 177 6.16 -8.82 -2.42
CA GLN A 177 5.56 -7.50 -2.28
C GLN A 177 4.92 -7.28 -0.89
N ALA A 178 5.18 -6.11 -0.29
CA ALA A 178 4.48 -5.61 0.88
C ALA A 178 3.29 -4.76 0.44
N TYR A 179 2.14 -5.41 0.22
CA TYR A 179 0.90 -4.76 -0.20
C TYR A 179 0.45 -3.70 0.83
N SER A 180 0.17 -2.46 0.41
CA SER A 180 -0.30 -1.41 1.32
C SER A 180 -1.57 -0.74 0.81
N GLU A 181 -2.58 -0.67 1.67
CA GLU A 181 -3.92 -0.16 1.33
C GLU A 181 -3.92 1.26 0.76
N TRP A 182 -2.91 2.08 1.05
CA TRP A 182 -2.90 3.47 0.61
C TRP A 182 -2.75 3.64 -0.92
N GLU A 183 -2.07 2.70 -1.61
CA GLU A 183 -1.93 2.66 -3.06
C GLU A 183 -3.24 2.16 -3.65
N ARG A 184 -3.95 1.23 -2.98
CA ARG A 184 -5.31 0.84 -3.36
C ARG A 184 -6.25 2.04 -3.28
N MET A 185 -6.20 2.76 -2.16
CA MET A 185 -7.02 3.95 -1.90
C MET A 185 -6.67 5.14 -2.81
N GLY A 186 -5.54 5.11 -3.54
CA GLY A 186 -5.15 6.19 -4.45
C GLY A 186 -4.76 7.48 -3.73
N VAL A 187 -4.43 7.42 -2.44
CA VAL A 187 -4.02 8.59 -1.65
C VAL A 187 -2.74 9.20 -2.21
N ASP A 188 -1.88 8.34 -2.74
CA ASP A 188 -0.61 8.64 -3.36
C ASP A 188 -0.67 9.51 -4.62
N THR A 189 -1.84 9.58 -5.27
CA THR A 189 -2.06 10.46 -6.43
C THR A 189 -1.91 11.95 -6.09
N ARG A 190 -2.07 12.31 -4.80
CA ARG A 190 -1.96 13.69 -4.30
C ARG A 190 -0.55 14.09 -3.94
N PHE A 191 0.35 13.13 -3.79
CA PHE A 191 1.70 13.40 -3.35
C PHE A 191 2.45 14.15 -4.46
N ARG A 192 3.27 15.10 -4.03
CA ARG A 192 4.08 15.99 -4.87
C ARG A 192 5.42 16.26 -4.19
N ALA A 193 6.01 15.24 -3.54
CA ALA A 193 7.28 15.40 -2.81
C ALA A 193 8.39 15.99 -3.69
N GLY A 194 8.54 15.49 -4.92
CA GLY A 194 9.50 16.01 -5.90
C GLY A 194 9.12 17.35 -6.55
N TYR A 195 7.92 17.87 -6.27
CA TYR A 195 7.39 19.15 -6.77
C TYR A 195 7.57 19.40 -8.28
N GLY A 196 7.43 18.35 -9.09
CA GLY A 196 7.54 18.44 -10.55
C GLY A 196 8.98 18.51 -11.09
N LYS A 197 10.01 18.41 -10.24
CA LYS A 197 11.40 18.26 -10.71
C LYS A 197 11.53 16.94 -11.47
N GLY A 198 12.01 16.98 -12.71
CA GLY A 198 12.17 15.79 -13.55
C GLY A 198 13.25 14.84 -13.03
N ALA A 199 13.17 13.56 -13.43
CA ALA A 199 14.16 12.56 -13.08
C ALA A 199 15.56 12.94 -13.61
N ASP A 200 16.56 12.87 -12.72
CA ASP A 200 17.98 13.01 -13.07
C ASP A 200 18.68 11.72 -12.66
N VAL A 201 18.82 10.82 -13.63
CA VAL A 201 19.34 9.47 -13.41
C VAL A 201 20.26 9.01 -14.53
N GLU A 202 21.19 8.13 -14.16
CA GLU A 202 22.12 7.46 -15.05
C GLU A 202 22.27 6.00 -14.61
N ILE A 203 22.11 5.04 -15.53
CA ILE A 203 22.31 3.62 -15.24
C ILE A 203 23.71 3.23 -15.69
N PHE A 204 24.48 2.60 -14.80
CA PHE A 204 25.87 2.24 -15.05
C PHE A 204 26.21 0.86 -14.48
N GLN A 205 27.22 0.22 -15.06
CA GLN A 205 27.77 -1.03 -14.56
C GLN A 205 28.97 -0.72 -13.64
N PRO A 206 28.98 -1.18 -12.37
CA PRO A 206 30.12 -0.95 -11.48
C PRO A 206 31.37 -1.69 -11.96
N TYR A 207 32.50 -0.97 -12.04
CA TYR A 207 33.75 -1.43 -12.67
C TYR A 207 34.40 -2.64 -11.95
N GLN A 208 34.10 -2.87 -10.67
CA GLN A 208 34.85 -3.82 -9.84
C GLN A 208 34.37 -5.28 -9.90
N ASN A 209 33.22 -5.60 -10.52
CA ASN A 209 32.62 -6.93 -10.40
C ASN A 209 32.26 -7.58 -11.75
N ASN A 210 33.23 -7.76 -12.66
CA ASN A 210 33.24 -8.65 -13.86
C ASN A 210 31.87 -9.16 -14.41
N GLY A 211 30.87 -8.29 -14.55
CA GLY A 211 29.51 -8.66 -14.98
C GLY A 211 28.64 -9.45 -13.97
N GLU A 212 29.14 -9.76 -12.76
CA GLU A 212 28.38 -10.55 -11.76
C GLU A 212 27.39 -9.72 -10.96
N THR A 213 27.63 -8.40 -10.84
CA THR A 213 26.75 -7.50 -10.08
C THR A 213 25.70 -6.88 -10.99
N PRO A 214 24.42 -6.78 -10.57
CA PRO A 214 23.41 -6.07 -11.34
C PRO A 214 23.81 -4.59 -11.56
N PRO A 215 23.34 -3.97 -12.66
CA PRO A 215 23.61 -2.56 -12.93
C PRO A 215 23.03 -1.67 -11.83
N MET A 216 23.70 -0.57 -11.57
CA MET A 216 23.29 0.42 -10.57
C MET A 216 22.65 1.63 -11.24
N MET A 217 21.72 2.28 -10.55
CA MET A 217 21.16 3.55 -10.95
C MET A 217 21.72 4.68 -10.09
N ARG A 218 22.46 5.60 -10.69
CA ARG A 218 22.78 6.88 -10.08
C ARG A 218 21.56 7.79 -10.19
N ALA A 219 21.07 8.31 -9.07
CA ALA A 219 19.90 9.18 -9.02
C ALA A 219 20.17 10.40 -8.13
N ARG A 220 19.78 11.59 -8.58
CA ARG A 220 19.85 12.81 -7.76
C ARG A 220 18.62 12.94 -6.87
N GLY A 221 18.82 13.47 -5.66
CA GLY A 221 17.74 13.71 -4.72
C GLY A 221 18.16 14.58 -3.54
N ILE A 222 17.32 14.58 -2.50
CA ILE A 222 17.52 15.34 -1.26
C ILE A 222 17.32 14.42 -0.08
N VAL A 223 18.23 14.49 0.89
CA VAL A 223 18.06 13.80 2.18
C VAL A 223 17.08 14.57 3.06
N ILE A 224 16.02 13.89 3.51
CA ILE A 224 15.10 14.44 4.52
C ILE A 224 15.69 14.20 5.91
N GLY A 225 16.20 13.00 6.15
CA GLY A 225 16.88 12.63 7.39
C GLY A 225 17.12 11.13 7.52
N GLU A 226 17.88 10.74 8.53
CA GLU A 226 18.07 9.35 8.95
C GLU A 226 16.92 8.93 9.88
N LEU A 227 16.45 7.69 9.76
CA LEU A 227 15.39 7.13 10.59
C LEU A 227 15.94 6.76 11.97
N GLU A 228 15.32 7.30 13.02
CA GLU A 228 15.75 7.14 14.41
C GLU A 228 14.83 6.18 15.17
N SER A 229 13.54 6.51 15.27
CA SER A 229 12.53 5.67 15.91
C SER A 229 11.71 4.98 14.84
N ILE A 230 11.50 3.67 14.98
CA ILE A 230 10.64 2.86 14.11
C ILE A 230 9.59 2.18 14.98
N ILE A 231 8.32 2.31 14.60
CA ILE A 231 7.18 1.61 15.22
C ILE A 231 6.44 0.89 14.10
N GLY A 232 6.36 -0.43 14.18
CA GLY A 232 5.80 -1.24 13.11
C GLY A 232 6.31 -2.66 13.16
N PRO A 233 5.83 -3.53 12.27
CA PRO A 233 6.38 -4.87 12.17
C PRO A 233 7.84 -4.79 11.72
N SER A 234 8.77 -5.30 12.54
CA SER A 234 10.22 -5.32 12.24
C SER A 234 10.62 -6.69 11.72
N LYS A 235 11.53 -6.74 10.73
CA LYS A 235 12.19 -7.98 10.30
C LYS A 235 13.00 -8.66 11.41
N SER A 236 13.41 -7.92 12.45
CA SER A 236 14.19 -8.47 13.57
C SER A 236 13.38 -9.39 14.49
N ASP A 237 12.05 -9.44 14.33
CA ASP A 237 11.25 -10.46 14.96
C ASP A 237 11.35 -11.74 14.11
N GLU A 238 12.16 -12.72 14.51
CA GLU A 238 12.16 -14.08 13.93
C GLU A 238 10.77 -14.75 13.98
N SER A 239 9.85 -14.17 14.77
CA SER A 239 8.43 -14.54 14.87
C SER A 239 7.48 -13.78 13.92
N ALA A 240 7.99 -12.80 13.16
CA ALA A 240 7.24 -12.07 12.15
C ALA A 240 7.02 -12.99 10.94
N PRO A 241 5.75 -13.33 10.62
CA PRO A 241 5.49 -14.12 9.44
C PRO A 241 5.86 -13.26 8.25
N GLN A 242 6.62 -13.85 7.33
CA GLN A 242 6.60 -13.46 5.92
C GLN A 242 5.13 -13.20 5.56
N PRO A 243 4.75 -12.09 4.91
CA PRO A 243 3.37 -11.89 4.45
C PRO A 243 2.95 -12.85 3.33
N SER A 244 3.62 -14.00 3.22
CA SER A 244 3.17 -15.20 2.56
C SER A 244 1.91 -15.76 3.26
N THR A 245 0.77 -15.53 2.62
CA THR A 245 -0.21 -16.54 2.17
C THR A 245 -0.78 -17.58 3.14
N LYS A 246 -0.40 -17.64 4.42
CA LYS A 246 -1.04 -18.50 5.42
C LYS A 246 -1.24 -17.72 6.70
N ILE A 247 -2.17 -16.77 6.67
CA ILE A 247 -2.77 -16.27 7.90
C ILE A 247 -3.64 -17.42 8.41
N ASN A 248 -3.13 -18.21 9.35
CA ASN A 248 -3.99 -18.93 10.26
C ASN A 248 -4.83 -17.86 10.95
N ALA A 249 -6.09 -17.78 10.53
CA ALA A 249 -7.07 -16.83 10.99
C ALA A 249 -7.48 -17.14 12.44
N GLY A 250 -6.53 -16.90 13.35
CA GLY A 250 -6.70 -17.01 14.80
C GLY A 250 -6.63 -15.65 15.47
N ASN A 251 -6.78 -15.65 16.80
CA ASN A 251 -6.71 -14.45 17.65
C ASN A 251 -5.38 -13.67 17.58
N ASP A 252 -4.36 -14.20 16.90
CA ASP A 252 -2.96 -13.75 16.98
C ASP A 252 -2.66 -12.52 16.12
N ALA A 253 -3.25 -12.36 14.93
CA ALA A 253 -2.95 -11.22 14.05
C ALA A 253 -3.38 -9.86 14.66
N GLY A 254 -4.55 -9.84 15.30
CA GLY A 254 -5.06 -8.65 15.99
C GLY A 254 -4.25 -8.31 17.24
N GLN A 255 -3.79 -9.33 17.98
CA GLN A 255 -2.94 -9.13 19.16
C GLN A 255 -1.56 -8.61 18.74
N ARG A 256 -0.98 -9.14 17.68
CA ARG A 256 0.29 -8.63 17.12
C ARG A 256 0.19 -7.18 16.69
N PHE A 257 -0.90 -6.77 16.04
CA PHE A 257 -1.13 -5.36 15.71
C PHE A 257 -1.15 -4.48 16.97
N ILE A 258 -1.79 -4.95 18.04
CA ILE A 258 -1.78 -4.25 19.33
C ILE A 258 -0.34 -4.09 19.82
N ASP A 259 0.39 -5.20 19.93
CA ASP A 259 1.67 -5.24 20.61
C ASP A 259 2.79 -4.54 19.81
N THR A 260 2.80 -4.69 18.48
CA THR A 260 3.88 -4.19 17.60
C THR A 260 3.62 -2.78 17.05
N ILE A 261 2.36 -2.34 16.99
CA ILE A 261 2.00 -1.06 16.37
C ILE A 261 1.24 -0.18 17.35
N PHE A 262 0.07 -0.62 17.82
CA PHE A 262 -0.83 0.26 18.56
C PHE A 262 -0.27 0.68 19.92
N THR A 263 0.23 -0.27 20.72
CA THR A 263 0.80 -0.01 22.04
C THR A 263 2.03 0.91 21.94
N PRO A 264 3.03 0.66 21.06
CA PRO A 264 4.14 1.60 20.89
C PRO A 264 3.70 2.97 20.36
N LEU A 265 2.70 3.05 19.49
CA LEU A 265 2.12 4.34 19.06
C LEU A 265 1.43 5.07 20.22
N GLN A 266 0.75 4.34 21.11
CA GLN A 266 0.14 4.91 22.31
C GLN A 266 1.19 5.44 23.28
N GLU A 267 2.29 4.70 23.48
CA GLU A 267 3.43 5.14 24.27
C GLU A 267 4.13 6.36 23.65
N PHE A 268 4.24 6.39 22.33
CA PHE A 268 4.75 7.56 21.61
C PHE A 268 3.84 8.77 21.82
N ALA A 269 2.53 8.61 21.60
CA ALA A 269 1.52 9.64 21.82
C ALA A 269 1.52 10.16 23.26
N ALA A 270 1.80 9.30 24.24
CA ALA A 270 1.89 9.69 25.65
C ALA A 270 3.10 10.57 25.99
N ARG A 271 4.12 10.63 25.12
CA ARG A 271 5.32 11.47 25.30
C ARG A 271 5.20 12.86 24.66
N ILE A 272 4.17 13.07 23.85
CA ILE A 272 3.92 14.33 23.12
C ILE A 272 2.63 14.97 23.64
N ASN A 273 2.67 16.28 23.89
CA ASN A 273 1.53 16.98 24.47
C ASN A 273 0.49 17.32 23.39
N ASP A 274 -0.80 17.16 23.70
CA ASP A 274 -1.88 17.69 22.86
C ASP A 274 -1.71 19.21 22.64
N GLY A 275 -2.14 19.69 21.48
CA GLY A 275 -2.06 21.09 21.09
C GLY A 275 -0.67 21.53 20.61
N THR A 276 0.34 20.66 20.67
CA THR A 276 1.66 20.94 20.08
C THR A 276 1.66 20.66 18.56
N PRO A 277 2.50 21.36 17.79
CA PRO A 277 2.74 21.03 16.38
C PRO A 277 3.22 19.58 16.18
N GLU A 278 3.89 19.00 17.19
CA GLU A 278 4.36 17.62 17.18
C GLU A 278 3.18 16.63 17.24
N TYR A 279 2.20 16.85 18.12
CA TYR A 279 0.98 16.04 18.16
C TYR A 279 0.13 16.17 16.90
N GLU A 280 0.03 17.39 16.36
CA GLU A 280 -0.66 17.63 15.09
C GLU A 280 -0.03 16.83 13.94
N THR A 281 1.30 16.86 13.86
CA THR A 281 2.09 16.08 12.90
C THR A 281 1.88 14.58 13.07
N PHE A 282 1.81 14.09 14.31
CA PHE A 282 1.64 12.69 14.64
C PHE A 282 0.33 12.12 14.10
N TRP A 283 -0.83 12.69 14.47
CA TRP A 283 -2.11 12.12 14.04
C TRP A 283 -2.38 12.33 12.54
N ARG A 284 -1.88 13.43 11.95
CA ARG A 284 -1.92 13.64 10.50
C ARG A 284 -1.04 12.64 9.76
N THR A 285 0.09 12.24 10.33
CA THR A 285 0.94 11.18 9.76
C THR A 285 0.21 9.85 9.72
N LEU A 286 -0.44 9.47 10.82
CA LEU A 286 -1.19 8.22 10.94
C LEU A 286 -2.41 8.11 10.00
N THR A 287 -2.83 9.24 9.42
CA THR A 287 -3.99 9.34 8.52
C THR A 287 -3.61 9.80 7.12
N LEU A 288 -2.30 9.91 6.83
CA LEU A 288 -1.75 10.47 5.59
C LEU A 288 -2.26 11.89 5.28
N ASN A 289 -2.76 12.57 6.31
CA ASN A 289 -3.44 13.85 6.25
C ASN A 289 -4.65 13.88 5.29
N VAL A 290 -5.31 12.74 5.10
CA VAL A 290 -6.52 12.64 4.27
C VAL A 290 -7.73 12.16 5.06
N ASP A 291 -8.91 12.55 4.57
CA ASP A 291 -10.20 12.05 5.07
C ASP A 291 -10.49 10.64 4.53
N ASP A 292 -11.48 9.95 5.13
CA ASP A 292 -11.94 8.62 4.74
C ASP A 292 -13.04 8.62 3.64
N ARG A 293 -13.44 9.82 3.16
CA ARG A 293 -14.42 10.00 2.09
C ARG A 293 -13.79 9.87 0.71
N TRP A 294 -14.61 9.59 -0.32
CA TRP A 294 -14.16 9.61 -1.72
C TRP A 294 -14.84 10.76 -2.49
N PRO A 295 -14.09 11.62 -3.21
CA PRO A 295 -12.62 11.72 -3.18
C PRO A 295 -12.12 12.18 -1.79
N PRO A 296 -10.91 11.81 -1.36
CA PRO A 296 -10.42 12.19 -0.03
C PRO A 296 -10.43 13.72 0.17
N GLY A 297 -10.79 14.18 1.37
CA GLY A 297 -10.55 15.56 1.80
C GLY A 297 -9.18 15.68 2.48
N LEU A 298 -8.87 16.86 3.01
CA LEU A 298 -7.91 16.96 4.10
C LEU A 298 -8.50 16.25 5.33
N ALA A 299 -7.64 15.67 6.16
CA ALA A 299 -8.08 15.03 7.38
C ALA A 299 -8.82 16.03 8.30
N PRO A 300 -10.05 15.73 8.73
CA PRO A 300 -10.88 16.67 9.50
C PRO A 300 -10.42 16.78 10.96
N ASP A 301 -10.77 17.87 11.65
CA ASP A 301 -10.44 18.06 13.07
C ASP A 301 -11.04 17.00 14.00
N SER A 302 -12.11 16.33 13.56
CA SER A 302 -12.67 15.18 14.27
C SER A 302 -11.66 14.03 14.38
N PHE A 303 -10.68 13.92 13.49
CA PHE A 303 -9.62 12.92 13.60
C PHE A 303 -8.64 13.24 14.72
N ARG A 304 -8.38 14.52 15.02
CA ARG A 304 -7.60 14.91 16.21
C ARG A 304 -8.32 14.50 17.50
N VAL A 305 -9.62 14.78 17.60
CA VAL A 305 -10.42 14.33 18.75
C VAL A 305 -10.41 12.80 18.83
N GLY A 306 -10.57 12.13 17.69
CA GLY A 306 -10.51 10.67 17.59
C GLY A 306 -9.17 10.09 18.04
N SER A 307 -8.05 10.72 17.68
CA SER A 307 -6.70 10.27 18.07
C SER A 307 -6.46 10.44 19.56
N LEU A 308 -6.90 11.56 20.15
CA LEU A 308 -6.80 11.79 21.60
C LEU A 308 -7.57 10.73 22.37
N LEU A 309 -8.79 10.41 21.93
CA LEU A 309 -9.61 9.37 22.53
C LEU A 309 -9.05 7.96 22.30
N ALA A 310 -8.39 7.73 21.16
CA ALA A 310 -7.75 6.45 20.85
C ALA A 310 -6.53 6.19 21.73
N PHE A 311 -5.71 7.21 21.98
CA PHE A 311 -4.44 7.06 22.70
C PHE A 311 -4.46 7.49 24.18
N SER A 312 -5.59 8.00 24.70
CA SER A 312 -5.68 8.43 26.11
C SER A 312 -5.37 7.31 27.12
N LYS A 313 -4.50 7.59 28.10
CA LYS A 313 -4.16 6.68 29.22
C LYS A 313 -5.35 6.34 30.15
N ARG A 314 -6.45 7.11 30.10
CA ARG A 314 -7.69 6.82 30.85
C ARG A 314 -8.41 5.58 30.31
N GLY A 315 -8.05 5.09 29.12
CA GLY A 315 -8.30 3.71 28.72
C GLY A 315 -7.14 2.85 29.19
N GLN A 316 -7.42 1.84 30.01
CA GLN A 316 -6.48 0.75 30.28
C GLN A 316 -5.86 0.25 28.97
N SER A 317 -4.63 -0.27 29.02
CA SER A 317 -4.09 -1.09 27.92
C SER A 317 -5.20 -2.03 27.45
N PRO A 318 -5.53 -2.11 26.15
CA PRO A 318 -6.69 -2.87 25.70
C PRO A 318 -6.62 -4.31 26.19
N SER A 319 -7.39 -4.64 27.22
CA SER A 319 -7.57 -5.99 27.73
C SER A 319 -8.23 -6.83 26.64
N LYS A 320 -8.10 -8.18 26.70
CA LYS A 320 -8.85 -9.08 25.81
C LYS A 320 -10.36 -8.80 25.79
N LYS A 321 -10.91 -8.15 26.82
CA LYS A 321 -12.33 -7.80 26.98
C LYS A 321 -12.70 -6.40 26.46
N ASP A 322 -11.74 -5.60 25.98
CA ASP A 322 -12.03 -4.25 25.51
C ASP A 322 -12.98 -4.26 24.31
N VAL A 323 -14.15 -3.70 24.59
CA VAL A 323 -15.36 -3.74 23.76
C VAL A 323 -15.11 -3.19 22.36
N TRP A 324 -14.12 -2.30 22.17
CA TRP A 324 -13.81 -1.75 20.86
C TRP A 324 -12.93 -2.65 19.99
N PHE A 325 -12.09 -3.53 20.54
CA PHE A 325 -11.39 -4.55 19.73
C PHE A 325 -12.34 -5.68 19.33
N HIS A 326 -13.27 -6.04 20.22
CA HIS A 326 -14.43 -6.87 19.86
C HIS A 326 -15.33 -6.17 18.84
N LYS A 327 -15.46 -4.83 18.89
CA LYS A 327 -16.20 -4.05 17.87
C LYS A 327 -15.40 -3.73 16.61
N ILE A 328 -14.08 -3.69 16.57
CA ILE A 328 -13.33 -3.64 15.30
C ILE A 328 -13.48 -4.99 14.59
N LYS A 329 -13.40 -6.08 15.35
CA LYS A 329 -13.85 -7.42 14.92
C LYS A 329 -15.35 -7.42 14.55
N SER A 330 -16.18 -6.52 15.09
CA SER A 330 -17.61 -6.35 14.76
C SER A 330 -17.94 -5.22 13.77
N TRP A 331 -17.00 -4.36 13.35
CA TRP A 331 -17.15 -3.42 12.23
C TRP A 331 -17.09 -4.19 10.94
N PHE A 332 -16.40 -5.33 10.99
CA PHE A 332 -16.58 -6.48 10.13
C PHE A 332 -17.80 -7.34 10.53
N ASN A 333 -18.83 -6.85 11.22
CA ASN A 333 -20.01 -7.67 11.52
C ASN A 333 -21.34 -6.89 11.45
N LYS A 334 -22.07 -7.19 10.38
CA LYS A 334 -23.50 -7.10 10.02
C LYS A 334 -24.50 -6.09 10.61
N LYS A 335 -24.33 -5.44 11.77
CA LYS A 335 -25.41 -4.57 12.32
C LYS A 335 -25.27 -3.07 12.02
N GLU A 336 -24.07 -2.61 11.68
CA GLU A 336 -23.82 -1.18 11.37
C GLU A 336 -23.78 -0.88 9.86
N LEU A 337 -23.90 -1.89 8.97
CA LEU A 337 -24.04 -1.62 7.53
C LEU A 337 -25.40 -1.06 7.12
N ASN A 338 -26.41 -1.15 7.98
CA ASN A 338 -27.63 -0.36 7.81
C ASN A 338 -27.41 1.14 8.13
N MET A 339 -26.22 1.55 8.59
CA MET A 339 -25.82 2.97 8.74
C MET A 339 -25.02 3.50 7.54
N LEU A 340 -24.90 2.75 6.44
CA LEU A 340 -24.49 3.30 5.15
C LEU A 340 -25.66 3.94 4.38
N ASP A 341 -26.87 3.87 4.93
CA ASP A 341 -27.88 4.90 4.67
C ASP A 341 -27.43 6.16 5.43
N TYR A 342 -26.70 7.04 4.72
CA TYR A 342 -26.33 8.40 5.17
C TYR A 342 -27.55 9.30 5.43
N SER A 343 -28.76 8.75 5.46
CA SER A 343 -30.04 9.44 5.67
C SER A 343 -30.65 9.21 7.05
N ASN A 344 -30.19 8.24 7.87
CA ASN A 344 -30.91 7.85 9.09
C ASN A 344 -30.02 7.42 10.29
N SER A 345 -28.97 8.19 10.65
CA SER A 345 -28.29 7.98 11.94
C SER A 345 -29.11 8.55 13.11
N SER A 346 -29.58 7.67 14.00
CA SER A 346 -30.25 8.02 15.26
C SER A 346 -29.32 8.80 16.22
N PRO A 347 -29.78 9.82 16.97
CA PRO A 347 -28.93 10.79 17.69
C PRO A 347 -28.30 10.27 19.02
N SER A 348 -28.33 8.97 19.30
CA SER A 348 -28.10 8.45 20.66
C SER A 348 -26.65 8.06 21.01
N ARG A 349 -25.69 8.16 20.10
CA ARG A 349 -24.25 7.99 20.41
C ARG A 349 -23.54 9.33 20.30
N GLY A 350 -22.98 9.81 21.41
CA GLY A 350 -22.35 11.13 21.49
C GLY A 350 -21.23 11.34 20.44
N PRO A 351 -21.00 12.59 19.98
CA PRO A 351 -20.07 12.94 18.90
C PRO A 351 -18.63 12.43 19.09
N SER A 352 -18.20 12.20 20.33
CA SER A 352 -16.84 11.76 20.68
C SER A 352 -16.56 10.29 20.33
N ILE A 353 -17.53 9.39 20.49
CA ILE A 353 -17.35 7.96 20.20
C ILE A 353 -17.21 7.74 18.69
N ASP A 354 -18.01 8.45 17.89
CA ASP A 354 -17.97 8.38 16.43
C ASP A 354 -16.62 8.86 15.87
N ALA A 355 -16.10 9.98 16.38
CA ALA A 355 -14.79 10.51 16.01
C ALA A 355 -13.65 9.51 16.25
N ARG A 356 -13.63 8.83 17.41
CA ARG A 356 -12.63 7.79 17.73
C ARG A 356 -12.73 6.61 16.78
N VAL A 357 -13.95 6.13 16.54
CA VAL A 357 -14.21 5.00 15.64
C VAL A 357 -13.72 5.31 14.23
N ARG A 358 -14.08 6.48 13.71
CA ARG A 358 -13.75 6.92 12.37
C ARG A 358 -12.24 7.09 12.17
N PHE A 359 -11.57 7.74 13.12
CA PHE A 359 -10.10 7.87 13.14
C PHE A 359 -9.41 6.51 13.11
N MET A 360 -9.78 5.60 14.03
CA MET A 360 -9.13 4.29 14.16
C MET A 360 -9.28 3.42 12.91
N ARG A 361 -10.46 3.45 12.28
CA ARG A 361 -10.72 2.75 11.01
C ARG A 361 -9.79 3.26 9.91
N HIS A 362 -9.72 4.57 9.74
CA HIS A 362 -8.92 5.21 8.70
C HIS A 362 -7.43 5.02 8.94
N MET A 363 -6.98 5.20 10.18
CA MET A 363 -5.60 4.95 10.62
C MET A 363 -5.18 3.52 10.30
N SER A 364 -6.01 2.52 10.65
CA SER A 364 -5.69 1.11 10.40
C SER A 364 -5.46 0.80 8.92
N ASN A 365 -6.17 1.47 8.02
CA ASN A 365 -5.94 1.33 6.58
C ASN A 365 -4.63 2.03 6.17
N CYS A 366 -4.41 3.25 6.65
CA CYS A 366 -3.22 4.04 6.30
C CYS A 366 -1.90 3.37 6.72
N ILE A 367 -1.87 2.73 7.89
CA ILE A 367 -0.65 2.13 8.45
C ILE A 367 -0.47 0.64 8.09
N HIS A 368 -1.41 0.04 7.34
CA HIS A 368 -1.34 -1.38 6.98
C HIS A 368 -0.06 -1.68 6.16
N ASN A 369 0.75 -2.63 6.65
CA ASN A 369 2.07 -2.99 6.12
C ASN A 369 3.04 -1.81 5.97
N ARG A 370 2.93 -0.83 6.87
CA ARG A 370 3.82 0.33 6.97
C ARG A 370 4.40 0.42 8.37
N THR A 371 5.56 1.06 8.48
CA THR A 371 6.18 1.41 9.76
C THR A 371 6.04 2.90 10.00
N PHE A 372 5.53 3.32 11.15
CA PHE A 372 5.69 4.68 11.61
C PHE A 372 7.16 4.96 11.94
N PHE A 373 7.65 6.13 11.55
CA PHE A 373 9.02 6.53 11.89
C PHE A 373 9.12 8.00 12.27
N THR A 374 10.20 8.32 12.99
CA THR A 374 10.71 9.68 13.15
C THR A 374 12.12 9.77 12.61
N THR A 375 12.48 10.92 12.03
CA THR A 375 13.89 11.19 11.68
C THR A 375 14.69 11.64 12.91
N THR A 376 16.02 11.62 12.80
CA THR A 376 16.93 12.20 13.80
C THR A 376 16.47 13.59 14.23
N SER A 377 16.54 13.87 15.54
CA SER A 377 16.05 15.11 16.17
C SER A 377 14.53 15.31 16.08
N ARG A 378 13.76 14.27 15.73
CA ARG A 378 12.29 14.29 15.55
C ARG A 378 11.76 15.39 14.64
N LYS A 379 12.59 15.88 13.70
CA LYS A 379 12.22 16.96 12.79
C LYS A 379 11.06 16.57 11.87
N PHE A 380 11.00 15.30 11.46
CA PHE A 380 9.97 14.78 10.58
C PHE A 380 9.38 13.48 11.13
N MET A 381 8.09 13.26 10.85
CA MET A 381 7.39 12.00 11.09
C MET A 381 6.85 11.47 9.77
N GLY A 382 6.81 10.14 9.65
CA GLY A 382 6.36 9.50 8.43
C GLY A 382 5.86 8.07 8.59
N LEU A 383 5.34 7.55 7.48
CA LEU A 383 4.98 6.14 7.30
C LEU A 383 5.85 5.56 6.20
N GLY A 384 6.72 4.63 6.56
CA GLY A 384 7.69 3.96 5.70
C GLY A 384 7.28 2.54 5.31
N PRO A 385 8.07 1.89 4.44
CA PRO A 385 7.84 0.51 4.04
C PRO A 385 8.04 -0.47 5.20
N TYR A 386 7.39 -1.63 5.12
CA TYR A 386 7.51 -2.73 6.11
C TYR A 386 8.96 -3.03 6.52
N GLY A 387 9.88 -3.04 5.55
CA GLY A 387 11.28 -3.38 5.79
C GLY A 387 12.15 -2.26 6.37
N ALA A 388 11.60 -1.07 6.65
CA ALA A 388 12.36 0.07 7.15
C ALA A 388 12.92 -0.19 8.56
N GLN A 389 14.13 0.28 8.81
CA GLN A 389 14.81 0.14 10.09
C GLN A 389 15.56 1.41 10.49
N ARG A 390 15.98 1.48 11.76
CA ARG A 390 16.84 2.56 12.26
C ARG A 390 18.15 2.62 11.45
N GLY A 391 18.59 3.82 11.10
CA GLY A 391 19.77 4.05 10.26
C GLY A 391 19.50 4.06 8.77
N ASP A 392 18.29 3.69 8.32
CA ASP A 392 17.88 3.95 6.93
C ASP A 392 17.73 5.46 6.70
N LEU A 393 17.89 5.91 5.46
CA LEU A 393 17.67 7.30 5.06
C LEU A 393 16.30 7.44 4.40
N VAL A 394 15.55 8.49 4.75
CA VAL A 394 14.39 8.91 3.98
C VAL A 394 14.78 10.09 3.09
N VAL A 395 14.46 9.99 1.80
CA VAL A 395 14.89 10.93 0.76
C VAL A 395 13.75 11.28 -0.19
N VAL A 396 13.91 12.37 -0.94
CA VAL A 396 13.13 12.65 -2.15
C VAL A 396 14.06 12.52 -3.35
N LEU A 397 13.82 11.52 -4.20
CA LEU A 397 14.52 11.41 -5.49
C LEU A 397 13.83 12.29 -6.53
N TYR A 398 14.61 12.88 -7.44
CA TYR A 398 14.08 13.73 -8.49
C TYR A 398 13.24 12.91 -9.48
N GLY A 399 12.15 13.49 -9.97
CA GLY A 399 11.15 12.77 -10.75
C GLY A 399 10.20 11.91 -9.92
N SER A 400 10.36 11.81 -8.59
CA SER A 400 9.44 11.04 -7.74
C SER A 400 8.36 11.92 -7.11
N LYS A 401 7.10 11.48 -7.14
CA LYS A 401 6.03 12.14 -6.39
C LYS A 401 5.99 11.76 -4.90
N ARG A 402 6.79 10.77 -4.47
CA ARG A 402 6.81 10.22 -3.10
C ARG A 402 8.17 10.42 -2.45
N CYS A 403 8.25 10.19 -1.14
CA CYS A 403 9.52 9.97 -0.47
C CYS A 403 9.92 8.49 -0.63
N VAL A 404 11.21 8.19 -0.50
CA VAL A 404 11.78 6.84 -0.64
C VAL A 404 12.68 6.57 0.56
N VAL A 405 12.61 5.35 1.10
CA VAL A 405 13.54 4.88 2.13
C VAL A 405 14.69 4.10 1.46
N LEU A 406 15.91 4.52 1.74
CA LEU A 406 17.16 3.97 1.23
C LEU A 406 17.99 3.41 2.37
N ARG A 407 18.53 2.21 2.19
CA ARG A 407 19.45 1.60 3.14
C ARG A 407 20.88 1.65 2.62
N PRO A 408 21.84 2.26 3.35
CA PRO A 408 23.24 2.21 2.98
C PRO A 408 23.73 0.76 2.91
N ARG A 409 24.41 0.38 1.82
CA ARG A 409 25.20 -0.86 1.75
C ARG A 409 26.58 -0.51 2.27
N GLY A 410 27.07 -1.24 3.28
CA GLY A 410 28.34 -0.95 3.95
C GLY A 410 29.55 -0.83 3.00
N ALA A 411 30.73 -0.55 3.55
CA ALA A 411 31.94 -0.18 2.79
C ALA A 411 32.29 -1.10 1.60
N GLU A 412 32.01 -2.40 1.71
CA GLU A 412 32.28 -3.38 0.64
C GLU A 412 31.17 -3.47 -0.44
N GLY A 413 29.94 -3.06 -0.12
CA GLY A 413 28.79 -3.18 -1.02
C GLY A 413 28.52 -1.93 -1.86
N GLY A 414 28.89 -0.75 -1.36
CA GLY A 414 28.71 0.55 -2.03
C GLY A 414 27.25 0.94 -2.32
N GLY A 415 26.95 2.23 -2.23
CA GLY A 415 25.63 2.76 -2.60
C GLY A 415 24.51 2.39 -1.63
N TYR A 416 23.28 2.27 -2.16
CA TYR A 416 22.05 2.17 -1.38
C TYR A 416 21.08 1.13 -1.95
N VAL A 417 20.40 0.38 -1.08
CA VAL A 417 19.25 -0.45 -1.47
C VAL A 417 17.97 0.36 -1.30
N VAL A 418 17.08 0.31 -2.29
CA VAL A 418 15.73 0.88 -2.18
C VAL A 418 14.87 -0.06 -1.32
N ILE A 419 14.41 0.42 -0.16
CA ILE A 419 13.54 -0.36 0.74
C ILE A 419 12.07 -0.20 0.32
N GLY A 420 11.66 1.01 -0.07
CA GLY A 420 10.31 1.27 -0.54
C GLY A 420 9.85 2.71 -0.35
N THR A 421 8.56 2.95 -0.59
CA THR A 421 7.97 4.29 -0.56
C THR A 421 7.64 4.73 0.86
N ALA A 422 7.76 6.03 1.11
CA ALA A 422 7.40 6.64 2.38
C ALA A 422 6.49 7.85 2.20
N TYR A 423 5.67 8.09 3.21
CA TYR A 423 4.96 9.33 3.48
C TYR A 423 5.71 10.11 4.53
N VAL A 424 5.93 11.40 4.31
CA VAL A 424 6.49 12.30 5.30
C VAL A 424 5.59 13.52 5.40
N HIS A 425 5.06 13.78 6.60
CA HIS A 425 4.21 14.93 6.82
C HIS A 425 5.01 16.22 6.65
N GLY A 426 4.41 17.21 5.98
CA GLY A 426 5.07 18.48 5.65
C GLY A 426 6.14 18.40 4.55
N VAL A 427 6.24 17.27 3.83
CA VAL A 427 7.08 17.13 2.62
C VAL A 427 6.26 16.76 1.39
N MET A 428 5.12 16.07 1.58
CA MET A 428 4.32 15.55 0.49
C MET A 428 3.61 16.60 -0.39
N GLY A 429 3.59 17.86 0.02
CA GLY A 429 3.14 18.98 -0.81
C GLY A 429 4.27 19.66 -1.60
N GLY A 430 5.50 19.12 -1.54
CA GLY A 430 6.68 19.69 -2.19
C GLY A 430 7.34 20.83 -1.39
N GLU A 431 7.01 20.98 -0.11
CA GLU A 431 7.51 22.02 0.77
C GLU A 431 9.04 22.07 0.84
N LEU A 432 9.68 20.89 0.79
CA LEU A 432 11.14 20.77 0.83
C LEU A 432 11.80 21.32 -0.43
N MET A 433 11.20 21.06 -1.60
CA MET A 433 11.70 21.50 -2.91
C MET A 433 11.57 23.01 -3.12
N ARG A 434 10.67 23.67 -2.39
CA ARG A 434 10.41 25.11 -2.49
C ARG A 434 11.35 25.97 -1.63
N ARG A 435 12.33 25.38 -0.94
CA ARG A 435 13.29 26.13 -0.12
C ARG A 435 14.41 26.69 -1.00
N ASP A 436 14.91 27.88 -0.64
CA ASP A 436 15.98 28.58 -1.39
C ASP A 436 17.30 27.79 -1.43
N LYS A 437 17.56 26.98 -0.41
CA LYS A 437 18.73 26.09 -0.33
C LYS A 437 18.27 24.69 0.04
N VAL A 438 18.69 23.73 -0.76
CA VAL A 438 18.50 22.31 -0.46
C VAL A 438 19.79 21.58 -0.75
N ASP A 439 20.24 20.77 0.20
CA ASP A 439 21.44 19.96 0.05
C ASP A 439 21.14 18.79 -0.90
N GLU A 440 21.46 18.98 -2.17
CA GLU A 440 21.34 17.94 -3.18
C GLU A 440 22.38 16.84 -2.95
N THR A 441 21.98 15.59 -3.18
CA THR A 441 22.84 14.41 -3.03
C THR A 441 22.63 13.48 -4.20
N VAL A 442 23.69 12.78 -4.60
CA VAL A 442 23.66 11.74 -5.63
C VAL A 442 23.72 10.38 -4.95
N PHE A 443 22.74 9.53 -5.24
CA PHE A 443 22.61 8.18 -4.69
C PHE A 443 22.90 7.14 -5.77
N ASN A 444 23.82 6.22 -5.49
CA ASN A 444 24.02 5.04 -6.34
C ASN A 444 23.11 3.92 -5.79
N LEU A 445 21.99 3.67 -6.45
CA LEU A 445 21.00 2.67 -6.09
C LEU A 445 21.42 1.30 -6.66
N TYR A 446 21.44 0.28 -5.79
CA TYR A 446 21.68 -1.12 -6.14
C TYR A 446 20.43 -1.78 -6.70
#